data_AF-A0A6I5C2Z8-F1
#
_entry.id   AF-A0A6I5C2Z8-F1
#
_cell.length_a   1.000
_cell.length_b   1.000
_cell.length_c   1.000
_cell.angle_alpha   90.00
_cell.angle_beta   90.00
_cell.angle_gamma   90.00
#
_symmetry.space_group_name_H-M   'P 1'
#
loop_
_entity.id
_entity.type
_entity.pdbx_description
1 polymer ?
#
loop_
_entity_poly.entity_id
_entity_poly.type
_entity_poly.pdbx_seq_one_letter_code
_entity_poly.pdbx_strand_id
1 'polypeptide(L)'
;GLPLDGAPGDSAYGQVTVRAITQTVWPPGADRCAWLIWQPAARYQQAAGVREHWRAGLARLTQAVRDAGLDYRTRDRPWDPLADRHADLLVYRPRP
;
A
#
# COMPACT_ATOMS: atom_id res chain seq x y z
N GLY A 1 -1.76 -22.72 -19.90
CA GLY A 1 -3.13 -22.24 -19.78
C GLY A 1 -3.13 -20.92 -19.05
N LEU A 2 -3.55 -19.86 -19.73
CA LEU A 2 -4.01 -18.60 -19.17
C LEU A 2 -5.34 -18.32 -19.90
N PRO A 3 -6.38 -17.86 -19.19
CA PRO A 3 -6.32 -16.59 -18.49
C PRO A 3 -6.86 -16.64 -17.05
N LEU A 4 -6.36 -15.75 -16.19
CA LEU A 4 -7.11 -15.28 -15.03
C LEU A 4 -7.42 -13.81 -15.29
N ASP A 5 -8.50 -13.58 -16.03
CA ASP A 5 -9.10 -12.25 -16.11
C ASP A 5 -9.68 -11.93 -14.73
N GLY A 6 -8.83 -11.33 -13.89
CA GLY A 6 -9.29 -10.53 -12.78
C GLY A 6 -10.04 -9.32 -13.33
N ALA A 7 -11.10 -8.89 -12.65
CA ALA A 7 -11.77 -7.63 -12.97
C ALA A 7 -10.73 -6.50 -13.13
N PRO A 8 -10.96 -5.47 -13.97
CA PRO A 8 -10.05 -4.33 -14.07
C PRO A 8 -9.80 -3.75 -12.67
N GLY A 9 -8.59 -3.95 -12.16
CA GLY A 9 -8.20 -3.62 -10.78
C GLY A 9 -7.61 -4.79 -9.98
N ASP A 10 -7.88 -6.04 -10.37
CA ASP A 10 -7.40 -7.23 -9.65
C ASP A 10 -5.96 -7.57 -10.06
N SER A 11 -5.02 -6.75 -9.59
CA SER A 11 -3.61 -7.05 -9.79
C SER A 11 -3.24 -8.31 -9.02
N ALA A 12 -2.26 -9.06 -9.54
CA ALA A 12 -1.71 -10.21 -8.83
C ALA A 12 -1.18 -9.87 -7.42
N TYR A 13 -0.95 -8.58 -7.15
CA TYR A 13 -0.43 -8.02 -5.91
C TYR A 13 -1.50 -7.34 -5.05
N GLY A 14 -2.77 -7.33 -5.46
CA GLY A 14 -3.86 -6.67 -4.74
C GLY A 14 -4.22 -5.28 -5.29
N GLN A 15 -4.86 -4.46 -4.46
CA GLN A 15 -5.48 -3.20 -4.88
C GLN A 15 -5.00 -2.03 -4.02
N VAL A 16 -4.84 -0.85 -4.62
CA VAL A 16 -4.49 0.39 -3.91
C VAL A 16 -5.63 1.39 -4.04
N THR A 17 -6.07 1.93 -2.91
CA THR A 17 -6.98 3.08 -2.84
C THR A 17 -6.20 4.30 -2.35
N VAL A 18 -6.38 5.42 -3.04
CA VAL A 18 -5.77 6.71 -2.67
C VAL A 18 -6.85 7.61 -2.09
N ARG A 19 -6.59 8.23 -0.93
CA ARG A 19 -7.50 9.21 -0.33
C ARG A 19 -6.78 10.53 -0.11
N ALA A 20 -7.42 11.63 -0.50
CA ALA A 20 -7.02 12.96 -0.07
C ALA A 20 -7.26 13.10 1.45
N ILE A 21 -6.36 13.81 2.12
CA ILE A 21 -6.44 14.06 3.57
C ILE A 21 -6.19 15.54 3.88
N THR A 22 -6.76 16.02 4.98
CA THR A 22 -6.63 17.41 5.40
C THR A 22 -5.19 17.77 5.75
N GLN A 23 -4.79 19.02 5.50
CA GLN A 23 -3.43 19.48 5.79
C GLN A 23 -3.05 19.40 7.28
N THR A 24 -4.03 19.37 8.17
CA THR A 24 -3.83 19.24 9.63
C THR A 24 -3.12 17.95 10.04
N VAL A 25 -3.13 16.90 9.22
CA VAL A 25 -2.47 15.62 9.51
C VAL A 25 -1.21 15.39 8.66
N TRP A 26 -0.76 16.40 7.92
CA TRP A 26 0.42 16.27 7.06
C TRP A 26 1.70 16.29 7.90
N PRO A 27 2.73 15.54 7.51
CA PRO A 27 4.05 15.68 8.09
C PRO A 27 4.58 17.12 7.94
N PRO A 28 5.33 17.64 8.93
CA PRO A 28 6.06 18.89 8.77
C PRO A 28 6.94 18.84 7.51
N GLY A 29 6.91 19.90 6.71
CA GLY A 29 7.70 20.00 5.48
C GLY A 29 7.08 19.30 4.26
N ALA A 30 5.92 18.65 4.35
CA ALA A 30 5.22 18.13 3.17
C ALA A 30 4.60 19.25 2.32
N ASP A 31 4.55 19.07 1.00
CA ASP A 31 3.87 19.96 0.05
C ASP A 31 2.64 19.33 -0.64
N ARG A 32 2.57 17.99 -0.64
CA ARG A 32 1.47 17.15 -1.07
C ARG A 32 1.43 15.94 -0.16
N CYS A 33 0.24 15.48 0.19
CA CYS A 33 0.08 14.32 1.04
C CYS A 33 -1.21 13.56 0.69
N ALA A 34 -1.13 12.24 0.74
CA ALA A 34 -2.25 11.34 0.52
C ALA A 34 -2.15 10.13 1.45
N TRP A 35 -3.31 9.55 1.76
CA TRP A 35 -3.40 8.29 2.47
C TRP A 35 -3.60 7.15 1.47
N LEU A 36 -2.62 6.25 1.40
CA LEU A 36 -2.71 5.03 0.60
C LEU A 36 -3.21 3.88 1.47
N ILE A 37 -4.16 3.13 0.94
CA ILE A 37 -4.64 1.88 1.52
C ILE A 37 -4.37 0.79 0.50
N TRP A 38 -3.52 -0.17 0.86
CA TRP A 38 -3.26 -1.35 0.04
C TRP A 38 -3.94 -2.58 0.65
N GLN A 39 -4.72 -3.27 -0.17
CA GLN A 39 -5.39 -4.52 0.17
C GLN A 39 -4.71 -5.67 -0.56
N PRO A 40 -4.35 -6.77 0.12
CA PRO A 40 -3.83 -7.96 -0.54
C PRO A 40 -4.91 -8.56 -1.47
N ALA A 41 -4.48 -9.14 -2.60
CA ALA A 41 -5.38 -9.82 -3.52
C ALA A 41 -6.20 -10.89 -2.77
N ALA A 42 -7.50 -10.94 -3.06
CA ALA A 42 -8.47 -11.73 -2.28
C ALA A 42 -8.06 -13.20 -2.13
N ARG A 43 -7.46 -13.79 -3.17
CA ARG A 43 -6.98 -15.18 -3.18
C ARG A 43 -5.91 -15.51 -2.13
N TYR A 44 -5.23 -14.51 -1.57
CA TYR A 44 -4.20 -14.71 -0.54
C TYR A 44 -4.69 -14.39 0.87
N GLN A 45 -5.89 -13.85 1.06
CA GLN A 45 -6.34 -13.35 2.37
C GLN A 45 -6.55 -14.44 3.42
N GLN A 46 -6.72 -15.70 3.02
CA GLN A 46 -6.93 -16.85 3.91
C GLN A 46 -6.16 -18.09 3.45
N ALA A 47 -5.12 -17.90 2.63
CA ALA A 47 -4.40 -18.98 1.98
C ALA A 47 -2.98 -19.14 2.54
N ALA A 48 -2.41 -20.33 2.31
CA ALA A 48 -0.98 -20.52 2.41
C ALA A 48 -0.27 -19.49 1.50
N GLY A 49 0.77 -18.84 2.02
CA GLY A 49 1.49 -17.78 1.27
C GLY A 49 1.05 -16.34 1.59
N VAL A 50 0.11 -16.13 2.52
CA VAL A 50 -0.35 -14.78 2.89
C VAL A 50 0.80 -13.88 3.37
N ARG A 51 1.74 -14.43 4.14
CA ARG A 51 2.89 -13.65 4.67
C ARG A 51 3.82 -13.21 3.55
N GLU A 52 4.13 -14.11 2.63
CA GLU A 52 4.96 -13.86 1.46
C GLU A 52 4.31 -12.84 0.53
N HIS A 53 3.00 -12.95 0.32
CA HIS A 53 2.21 -12.03 -0.49
C HIS A 53 2.21 -10.62 0.11
N TRP A 54 2.01 -10.50 1.42
CA TRP A 54 2.13 -9.24 2.14
C TRP A 54 3.52 -8.62 2.00
N ARG A 55 4.57 -9.41 2.21
CA ARG A 55 5.95 -8.94 2.07
C ARG A 55 6.22 -8.42 0.66
N ALA A 56 5.83 -9.19 -0.37
CA ALA A 56 6.04 -8.81 -1.78
C ALA A 56 5.22 -7.58 -2.18
N GLY A 57 3.96 -7.50 -1.76
CA GLY A 57 3.08 -6.36 -2.04
C GLY A 57 3.57 -5.08 -1.41
N LEU A 58 3.96 -5.12 -0.13
CA LEU A 58 4.51 -3.97 0.59
C LEU A 58 5.85 -3.51 0.01
N ALA A 59 6.75 -4.44 -0.32
CA ALA A 59 8.02 -4.12 -0.96
C ALA A 59 7.78 -3.42 -2.32
N ARG A 60 6.87 -3.95 -3.14
CA ARG A 60 6.52 -3.33 -4.42
C ARG A 60 5.89 -1.95 -4.26
N LEU A 61 4.96 -1.78 -3.32
CA LEU A 61 4.28 -0.51 -3.08
C LEU A 61 5.27 0.56 -2.60
N THR A 62 6.09 0.25 -1.61
CA THR A 62 7.09 1.19 -1.06
C THR A 62 8.18 1.53 -2.08
N GLN A 63 8.58 0.58 -2.92
CA GLN A 63 9.47 0.87 -4.05
C GLN A 63 8.83 1.82 -5.06
N ALA A 64 7.59 1.57 -5.47
CA ALA A 64 6.88 2.45 -6.42
C ALA A 64 6.70 3.88 -5.87
N VAL A 65 6.47 4.03 -4.57
CA VAL A 65 6.41 5.34 -3.89
C VAL A 65 7.77 6.05 -4.00
N ARG A 66 8.87 5.35 -3.70
CA ARG A 66 10.23 5.91 -3.79
C ARG A 66 10.62 6.26 -5.22
N ASP A 67 10.30 5.40 -6.19
CA ASP A 67 10.59 5.65 -7.61
C ASP A 67 9.84 6.88 -8.14
N ALA A 68 8.70 7.22 -7.54
CA ALA A 68 7.95 8.44 -7.83
C ALA A 68 8.51 9.70 -7.14
N GLY A 69 9.61 9.59 -6.40
CA GLY A 69 10.21 10.71 -5.64
C GLY A 69 9.38 11.14 -4.44
N LEU A 70 8.59 10.22 -3.87
CA LEU A 70 7.76 10.46 -2.70
C LEU A 70 8.35 9.75 -1.48
N ASP A 71 8.15 10.35 -0.32
CA ASP A 71 8.40 9.72 0.98
C ASP A 71 7.11 9.11 1.54
N TYR A 72 7.26 8.23 2.53
CA TYR A 72 6.13 7.65 3.24
C TYR A 72 6.40 7.47 4.72
N ARG A 73 5.31 7.54 5.50
CA ARG A 73 5.25 7.09 6.89
C ARG A 73 4.28 5.93 7.02
N THR A 74 4.55 5.05 7.96
CA THR A 74 3.74 3.88 8.29
C THR A 74 3.36 3.94 9.75
N ARG A 75 2.42 3.08 10.17
CA ARG A 75 2.19 2.77 11.59
C ARG A 75 3.48 2.28 12.27
N ASP A 76 3.59 2.48 13.59
CA ASP A 76 4.76 2.11 14.39
C ASP A 76 4.91 0.59 14.58
N ARG A 77 3.80 -0.14 14.61
CA ARG A 77 3.83 -1.60 14.72
C ARG A 77 3.97 -2.25 13.33
N PRO A 78 4.69 -3.39 13.24
CA PRO A 78 4.64 -4.22 12.04
C PRO A 78 3.21 -4.64 11.69
N TRP A 79 2.96 -4.83 10.40
CA TRP A 79 1.74 -5.49 9.93
C TRP A 79 1.78 -6.98 10.25
N ASP A 80 0.64 -7.50 10.72
CA ASP A 80 0.43 -8.94 10.86
C ASP A 80 -0.49 -9.42 9.73
N PRO A 81 0.04 -10.14 8.73
CA PRO A 81 -0.73 -10.64 7.59
C PRO A 81 -1.92 -11.55 7.95
N LEU A 82 -1.96 -12.08 9.18
CA LEU A 82 -3.07 -12.92 9.65
C LEU A 82 -4.19 -12.13 10.36
N ALA A 83 -3.88 -10.94 10.88
CA ALA A 83 -4.83 -10.13 11.64
C ALA A 83 -5.22 -8.84 10.91
N ASP A 84 -4.30 -8.25 10.16
CA ASP A 84 -4.53 -7.03 9.38
C ASP A 84 -5.17 -7.35 8.04
N ARG A 85 -6.20 -6.57 7.66
CA ARG A 85 -6.88 -6.71 6.37
C ARG A 85 -6.25 -5.89 5.24
N HIS A 86 -5.46 -4.89 5.61
CA HIS A 86 -4.83 -3.95 4.69
C HIS A 86 -3.61 -3.28 5.35
N ALA A 87 -2.76 -2.71 4.52
CA ALA A 87 -1.72 -1.79 4.94
C ALA A 87 -2.09 -0.36 4.57
N ASP A 88 -1.72 0.57 5.45
CA ASP A 88 -1.90 2.00 5.26
C ASP A 88 -0.54 2.70 5.26
N LEU A 89 -0.37 3.62 4.32
CA LEU A 89 0.81 4.46 4.20
C LEU A 89 0.37 5.91 4.04
N LEU A 90 0.98 6.80 4.82
CA LEU A 90 0.90 8.23 4.59
C LEU A 90 2.01 8.60 3.60
N VAL A 91 1.65 8.87 2.36
CA VAL A 91 2.62 9.21 1.30
C VAL A 91 2.62 10.71 1.06
N TYR A 92 3.80 11.29 0.96
CA TYR A 92 3.95 12.72 0.80
C TYR A 92 5.16 13.07 -0.06
N ARG A 93 5.10 14.26 -0.66
CA ARG A 93 6.26 14.87 -1.31
C ARG A 93 6.88 15.87 -0.32
N PRO A 94 8.18 15.74 0.01
CA PRO A 94 8.89 16.74 0.78
C PRO A 94 8.98 18.06 0.01
N ARG A 95 8.96 19.19 0.71
CA ARG A 95 9.38 20.46 0.11
C ARG A 95 10.85 20.38 -0.32
N PRO A 96 11.23 21.06 -1.43
CA PRO A 96 12.62 21.20 -1.84
C PRO A 96 13.49 21.82 -0.75
#